data_AF-A0A670ZPX6-F1
#
_entry.id   AF-A0A670ZPX6-F1
#
_cell.length_a   1.000
_cell.length_b   1.000
_cell.length_c   1.000
_cell.angle_alpha   90.00
_cell.angle_beta   90.00
_cell.angle_gamma   90.00
#
_symmetry.space_group_name_H-M   'P 1'
#
loop_
_entity.id
_entity.type
_entity.pdbx_description
1 polymer ?
#
loop_
_entity_poly.entity_id
_entity_poly.type
_entity_poly.pdbx_seq_one_letter_code
_entity_poly.pdbx_strand_id
1 'polypeptide(L)'
;MVCVCNATYCDTVDPVSLPDVGYYVKYTTSRDGQRLERSEGKTGGIFYTYDPFVQYQYIKGFGGAFTDAAAINILKLSYTAQNQLLRSYFSEEGSEYNLLRWPIGCSDFSTRPYSYDDHCVDDFELKCFELAPEDTKVRIPLLHRIMAITKRPLSLVGSPWTSPAWLRVNNRVYGQSRIKGNPGDRYHKTWARYFIRFLDEYAKNNITFWALSSQNEPNSFLLMCIENFPVNFFSPQHQRDFIIKDLGPALAASCHSDVHLIILDDQRCQLPNWANQVIGNSTAAAYVSGIGIHWYFDSVTPAGLTLDVTHHLYPDFFLLYTEACNGFLHWDVKVALGSWERGTHYSRNILKVRGPPG
;
A
#
# COMPACT_ATOMS: atom_id res chain seq x y z
N MET A 1 19.11 -18.70 -5.40
CA MET A 1 19.40 -18.14 -6.74
C MET A 1 18.40 -17.07 -7.10
N VAL A 2 18.79 -16.12 -7.95
CA VAL A 2 17.91 -15.11 -8.57
C VAL A 2 17.81 -15.36 -10.07
N CYS A 3 16.74 -14.88 -10.72
CA CYS A 3 16.68 -14.78 -12.17
C CYS A 3 17.38 -13.47 -12.57
N VAL A 4 18.35 -13.54 -13.49
CA VAL A 4 19.11 -12.38 -13.93
C VAL A 4 18.49 -11.82 -15.21
N CYS A 5 18.05 -10.57 -15.16
CA CYS A 5 17.56 -9.83 -16.31
C CYS A 5 18.54 -8.71 -16.69
N ASN A 6 18.53 -8.32 -17.97
CA ASN A 6 19.30 -7.22 -18.50
C ASN A 6 18.54 -6.52 -19.65
N ALA A 7 19.23 -5.69 -20.42
CA ALA A 7 18.68 -4.94 -21.54
C ALA A 7 18.10 -5.80 -22.68
N THR A 8 18.55 -7.04 -22.82
CA THR A 8 18.23 -7.93 -23.96
C THR A 8 17.54 -9.22 -23.55
N TYR A 9 17.43 -9.51 -22.24
CA TYR A 9 16.86 -10.74 -21.73
C TYR A 9 16.19 -10.52 -20.36
N CYS A 10 15.01 -11.09 -20.19
CA CYS A 10 14.37 -11.32 -18.89
C CYS A 10 13.41 -12.51 -19.02
N ASP A 11 13.24 -13.30 -17.96
CA ASP A 11 12.29 -14.40 -17.95
C ASP A 11 10.84 -13.90 -18.01
N THR A 12 10.02 -14.62 -18.76
CA THR A 12 8.58 -14.35 -18.96
C THR A 12 7.77 -15.60 -18.66
N VAL A 13 6.49 -15.42 -18.41
CA VAL A 13 5.52 -16.52 -18.28
C VAL A 13 4.49 -16.38 -19.38
N ASP A 14 4.15 -17.48 -20.05
CA ASP A 14 3.07 -17.45 -21.04
C ASP A 14 1.73 -17.14 -20.36
N PRO A 15 0.84 -16.36 -21.00
CA PRO A 15 -0.50 -16.12 -20.47
C PRO A 15 -1.23 -17.43 -20.13
N VAL A 16 -1.94 -17.44 -19.00
CA VAL A 16 -2.64 -18.65 -18.53
C VAL A 16 -3.78 -18.99 -19.49
N SER A 17 -3.69 -20.17 -20.12
CA SER A 17 -4.78 -20.77 -20.89
C SER A 17 -5.51 -21.84 -20.08
N LEU A 18 -6.84 -21.91 -20.21
CA LEU A 18 -7.63 -22.97 -19.60
C LEU A 18 -7.34 -24.31 -20.30
N PRO A 19 -7.09 -25.39 -19.55
CA PRO A 19 -6.92 -26.72 -20.14
C PRO A 19 -8.27 -27.33 -20.51
N ASP A 20 -8.24 -28.43 -21.26
CA ASP A 20 -9.43 -29.23 -21.55
C ASP A 20 -10.10 -29.75 -20.27
N VAL A 21 -11.42 -29.97 -20.32
CA VAL A 21 -12.20 -30.53 -19.21
C VAL A 21 -11.58 -31.85 -18.73
N GLY A 22 -11.33 -31.96 -17.43
CA GLY A 22 -10.69 -33.13 -16.80
C GLY A 22 -9.17 -33.02 -16.60
N TYR A 23 -8.57 -31.92 -17.05
CA TYR A 23 -7.16 -31.61 -16.84
C TYR A 23 -6.98 -30.38 -15.95
N TYR A 24 -5.77 -30.22 -15.40
CA TYR A 24 -5.35 -29.02 -14.69
C TYR A 24 -3.99 -28.54 -15.19
N VAL A 25 -3.76 -27.23 -15.06
CA VAL A 25 -2.43 -26.61 -15.23
C VAL A 25 -1.83 -26.38 -13.85
N LYS A 26 -0.54 -26.67 -13.72
CA LYS A 26 0.26 -26.45 -12.50
C LYS A 26 1.46 -25.58 -12.82
N TYR A 27 1.71 -24.59 -11.98
CA TYR A 27 2.93 -23.79 -12.01
C TYR A 27 3.78 -24.11 -10.79
N THR A 28 5.05 -24.44 -10.99
CA THR A 28 5.95 -24.88 -9.92
C THR A 28 7.11 -23.91 -9.75
N THR A 29 7.32 -23.47 -8.51
CA THR A 29 8.51 -22.73 -8.09
C THR A 29 9.15 -23.50 -6.94
N SER A 30 10.47 -23.72 -6.98
CA SER A 30 11.19 -24.53 -5.98
C SER A 30 12.51 -23.91 -5.53
N ARG A 31 12.98 -24.34 -4.36
CA ARG A 31 14.29 -23.94 -3.82
C ARG A 31 15.42 -24.34 -4.77
N ASP A 32 15.24 -25.46 -5.45
CA ASP A 32 16.23 -26.08 -6.34
C ASP A 32 16.29 -25.43 -7.73
N GLY A 33 15.37 -24.51 -8.04
CA GLY A 33 15.55 -23.57 -9.15
C GLY A 33 14.39 -23.44 -10.12
N GLN A 34 13.30 -24.19 -9.94
CA GLN A 34 12.11 -24.02 -10.79
C GLN A 34 11.49 -22.64 -10.57
N ARG A 35 11.03 -21.97 -11.63
CA ARG A 35 10.48 -20.62 -11.59
C ARG A 35 9.23 -20.56 -12.46
N LEU A 36 8.07 -20.67 -11.82
CA LEU A 36 6.76 -20.75 -12.48
C LEU A 36 6.76 -21.75 -13.65
N GLU A 37 7.40 -22.89 -13.46
CA GLU A 37 7.49 -23.92 -14.48
C GLU A 37 6.11 -24.56 -14.69
N ARG A 38 5.59 -24.48 -15.92
CA ARG A 38 4.26 -24.96 -16.29
C ARG A 38 4.29 -26.46 -16.57
N SER A 39 3.34 -27.19 -16.00
CA SER A 39 3.05 -28.59 -16.31
C SER A 39 1.54 -28.85 -16.32
N GLU A 40 1.10 -29.96 -16.92
CA GLU A 40 -0.30 -30.38 -16.91
C GLU A 40 -0.46 -31.76 -16.26
N GLY A 41 -1.65 -32.03 -15.73
CA GLY A 41 -1.97 -33.33 -15.17
C GLY A 41 -3.45 -33.65 -15.23
N LYS A 42 -3.78 -34.92 -14.93
CA LYS A 42 -5.14 -35.42 -14.77
C LYS A 42 -5.48 -35.53 -13.29
N THR A 43 -6.74 -35.29 -12.94
CA THR A 43 -7.22 -35.41 -11.56
C THR A 43 -7.08 -36.85 -11.04
N GLY A 44 -6.35 -37.04 -9.95
CA GLY A 44 -6.20 -38.31 -9.23
C GLY A 44 -5.37 -38.15 -7.94
N GLY A 45 -5.65 -38.92 -6.89
CA GLY A 45 -4.91 -38.87 -5.60
C GLY A 45 -5.71 -38.26 -4.44
N ILE A 46 -5.00 -37.60 -3.51
CA ILE A 46 -5.60 -36.96 -2.31
C ILE A 46 -6.62 -35.89 -2.73
N PHE A 47 -7.83 -35.99 -2.19
CA PHE A 47 -8.92 -35.07 -2.49
C PHE A 47 -8.88 -33.88 -1.53
N TYR A 48 -8.55 -32.70 -2.06
CA TYR A 48 -8.97 -31.43 -1.48
C TYR A 48 -10.35 -31.11 -2.05
N THR A 49 -11.37 -31.08 -1.21
CA THR A 49 -12.74 -30.73 -1.62
C THR A 49 -12.91 -29.22 -1.61
N TYR A 50 -13.35 -28.68 -2.75
CA TYR A 50 -13.76 -27.29 -2.91
C TYR A 50 -15.28 -27.22 -2.94
N ASP A 51 -15.87 -26.37 -2.09
CA ASP A 51 -17.31 -26.09 -2.11
C ASP A 51 -17.56 -24.72 -2.78
N PRO A 52 -18.12 -24.68 -4.00
CA PRO A 52 -18.39 -23.42 -4.71
C PRO A 52 -19.51 -22.58 -4.08
N PHE A 53 -20.28 -23.14 -3.14
CA PHE A 53 -21.37 -22.44 -2.45
C PHE A 53 -20.89 -21.71 -1.19
N VAL A 54 -19.68 -22.02 -0.69
CA VAL A 54 -19.05 -21.28 0.41
C VAL A 54 -18.21 -20.15 -0.17
N GLN A 55 -18.72 -18.93 -0.04
CA GLN A 55 -18.07 -17.71 -0.54
C GLN A 55 -17.48 -16.89 0.61
N TYR A 56 -16.36 -16.23 0.33
CA TYR A 56 -15.66 -15.34 1.26
C TYR A 56 -15.42 -13.97 0.61
N GLN A 57 -14.31 -13.31 0.94
CA GLN A 57 -13.95 -11.99 0.43
C GLN A 57 -13.64 -11.98 -1.07
N TYR A 58 -13.96 -10.85 -1.71
CA TYR A 58 -13.43 -10.53 -3.03
C TYR A 58 -11.96 -10.09 -2.93
N ILE A 59 -11.13 -10.52 -3.88
CA ILE A 59 -9.72 -10.11 -3.94
C ILE A 59 -9.60 -8.83 -4.75
N LYS A 60 -9.26 -7.72 -4.10
CA LYS A 60 -9.04 -6.44 -4.78
C LYS A 60 -7.87 -6.49 -5.76
N GLY A 61 -6.74 -7.07 -5.34
CA GLY A 61 -5.55 -7.12 -6.17
C GLY A 61 -4.27 -7.41 -5.41
N PHE A 62 -3.16 -7.29 -6.14
CA PHE A 62 -1.81 -7.41 -5.61
C PHE A 62 -0.91 -6.39 -6.28
N GLY A 63 0.10 -5.95 -5.54
CA GLY A 63 1.24 -5.30 -6.14
C GLY A 63 2.25 -4.81 -5.12
N GLY A 64 2.68 -3.55 -5.23
CA GLY A 64 3.76 -3.02 -4.41
C GLY A 64 3.73 -1.50 -4.25
N ALA A 65 4.67 -0.99 -3.46
CA ALA A 65 4.82 0.45 -3.26
C ALA A 65 5.67 1.09 -4.36
N PHE A 66 5.19 2.20 -4.89
CA PHE A 66 5.85 3.00 -5.91
C PHE A 66 6.54 4.22 -5.28
N THR A 67 7.58 3.92 -4.51
CA THR A 67 8.38 4.91 -3.77
C THR A 67 9.37 5.66 -4.66
N ASP A 68 9.91 6.78 -4.15
CA ASP A 68 11.00 7.49 -4.83
C ASP A 68 12.20 6.57 -5.09
N ALA A 69 12.62 5.79 -4.08
CA ALA A 69 13.69 4.81 -4.24
C ALA A 69 13.40 3.78 -5.34
N ALA A 70 12.17 3.25 -5.41
CA ALA A 70 11.80 2.30 -6.45
C ALA A 70 11.92 2.95 -7.84
N ALA A 71 11.32 4.13 -8.02
CA ALA A 71 11.34 4.85 -9.28
C ALA A 71 12.77 5.26 -9.72
N ILE A 72 13.58 5.76 -8.79
CA ILE A 72 14.99 6.12 -9.04
C ILE A 72 15.80 4.89 -9.48
N ASN A 73 15.65 3.74 -8.81
CA ASN A 73 16.38 2.54 -9.17
C ASN A 73 15.96 1.98 -10.54
N ILE A 74 14.68 2.05 -10.88
CA ILE A 74 14.20 1.70 -12.22
C ILE A 74 14.87 2.62 -13.24
N LEU A 75 14.80 3.94 -13.06
CA LEU A 75 15.33 4.91 -14.03
C LEU A 75 16.86 4.87 -14.19
N LYS A 76 17.60 4.26 -13.26
CA LYS A 76 19.05 4.02 -13.40
C LYS A 76 19.40 2.91 -14.41
N LEU A 77 18.44 2.05 -14.77
CA LEU A 77 18.64 1.04 -15.81
C LEU A 77 18.60 1.68 -17.21
N SER A 78 19.14 0.99 -18.22
CA SER A 78 18.91 1.39 -19.62
C SER A 78 17.42 1.33 -19.95
N TYR A 79 16.96 2.12 -20.92
CA TYR A 79 15.53 2.17 -21.28
C TYR A 79 14.92 0.79 -21.59
N THR A 80 15.67 -0.08 -22.27
CA THR A 80 15.21 -1.45 -22.57
C THR A 80 15.13 -2.32 -21.33
N ALA A 81 16.12 -2.24 -20.42
CA ALA A 81 16.08 -2.96 -19.15
C ALA A 81 14.96 -2.44 -18.22
N GLN A 82 14.66 -1.14 -18.25
CA GLN A 82 13.48 -0.57 -17.59
C GLN A 82 12.20 -1.24 -18.11
N ASN A 83 12.05 -1.33 -19.43
CA ASN A 83 10.86 -1.96 -20.04
C ASN A 83 10.73 -3.43 -19.65
N GLN A 84 11.83 -4.19 -19.61
CA GLN A 84 11.81 -5.57 -19.13
C GLN A 84 11.29 -5.65 -17.69
N LEU A 85 11.86 -4.84 -16.78
CA LEU A 85 11.44 -4.82 -15.38
C LEU A 85 9.96 -4.43 -15.21
N LEU A 86 9.49 -3.41 -15.92
CA LEU A 86 8.08 -3.00 -15.87
C LEU A 86 7.16 -4.12 -16.40
N ARG A 87 7.54 -4.80 -17.49
CA ARG A 87 6.77 -5.93 -18.03
C ARG A 87 6.70 -7.10 -17.07
N SER A 88 7.79 -7.43 -16.36
CA SER A 88 7.79 -8.50 -15.36
C SER A 88 6.73 -8.30 -14.27
N TYR A 89 6.44 -7.05 -13.90
CA TYR A 89 5.40 -6.75 -12.92
C TYR A 89 4.02 -6.55 -13.52
N PHE A 90 3.88 -5.83 -14.63
CA PHE A 90 2.59 -5.27 -15.05
C PHE A 90 2.01 -5.87 -16.34
N SER A 91 2.78 -6.63 -17.11
CA SER A 91 2.28 -7.22 -18.36
C SER A 91 1.64 -8.60 -18.15
N GLU A 92 0.89 -9.06 -19.14
CA GLU A 92 0.32 -10.43 -19.21
C GLU A 92 1.40 -11.53 -19.26
N GLU A 93 2.62 -11.17 -19.66
CA GLU A 93 3.79 -12.06 -19.67
C GLU A 93 4.55 -12.05 -18.32
N GLY A 94 4.02 -11.35 -17.32
CA GLY A 94 4.61 -11.15 -16.00
C GLY A 94 3.62 -11.49 -14.88
N SER A 95 3.71 -10.74 -13.78
CA SER A 95 2.89 -10.97 -12.57
C SER A 95 1.55 -10.23 -12.57
N GLU A 96 1.23 -9.46 -13.61
CA GLU A 96 -0.01 -8.69 -13.78
C GLU A 96 -0.45 -7.88 -12.53
N TYR A 97 0.49 -7.20 -11.88
CA TYR A 97 0.20 -6.31 -10.74
C TYR A 97 -0.86 -5.27 -11.10
N ASN A 98 -1.87 -5.15 -10.25
CA ASN A 98 -3.02 -4.27 -10.47
C ASN A 98 -3.32 -3.35 -9.27
N LEU A 99 -2.43 -3.34 -8.27
CA LEU A 99 -2.53 -2.47 -7.10
C LEU A 99 -1.17 -1.81 -6.81
N LEU A 100 -1.12 -0.48 -6.76
CA LEU A 100 0.09 0.25 -6.37
C LEU A 100 -0.17 1.17 -5.19
N ARG A 101 0.75 1.14 -4.21
CA ARG A 101 0.76 2.07 -3.08
C ARG A 101 1.64 3.27 -3.40
N TRP A 102 1.18 4.47 -3.10
CA TRP A 102 1.80 5.72 -3.51
C TRP A 102 2.07 6.63 -2.31
N PRO A 103 3.34 6.95 -2.01
CA PRO A 103 3.66 7.98 -1.03
C PRO A 103 3.18 9.37 -1.43
N ILE A 104 2.37 9.98 -0.58
CA ILE A 104 1.96 11.38 -0.71
C ILE A 104 3.05 12.23 -0.03
N GLY A 105 3.87 12.89 -0.83
CA GLY A 105 5.12 13.49 -0.40
C GLY A 105 6.25 12.46 -0.25
N CYS A 106 7.20 12.74 0.64
CA CYS A 106 8.30 11.84 0.93
C CYS A 106 7.91 10.62 1.78
N SER A 107 8.78 9.62 1.80
CA SER A 107 8.83 8.58 2.83
C SER A 107 10.26 8.39 3.36
N ASP A 108 10.47 7.37 4.20
CA ASP A 108 11.81 6.88 4.55
C ASP A 108 12.58 6.32 3.34
N PHE A 109 11.88 5.92 2.27
CA PHE A 109 12.43 5.54 0.96
C PHE A 109 12.57 6.72 -0.01
N SER A 110 12.67 7.95 0.51
CA SER A 110 13.02 9.15 -0.27
C SER A 110 14.46 9.58 -0.01
N THR A 111 15.07 10.28 -0.97
CA THR A 111 16.47 10.74 -0.87
C THR A 111 16.65 12.01 -0.04
N ARG A 112 15.56 12.73 0.21
CA ARG A 112 15.53 13.97 0.98
C ARG A 112 14.16 14.16 1.62
N PRO A 113 14.08 15.02 2.64
CA PRO A 113 12.80 15.41 3.18
C PRO A 113 12.01 16.38 2.31
N TYR A 114 10.73 16.12 2.08
CA TYR A 114 9.80 17.05 1.44
C TYR A 114 8.32 16.72 1.67
N SER A 115 7.50 17.77 1.69
CA SER A 115 6.06 17.74 1.45
C SER A 115 5.75 18.54 0.17
N TYR A 116 4.47 18.68 -0.17
CA TYR A 116 4.03 19.50 -1.29
C TYR A 116 3.79 20.96 -0.91
N ASP A 117 3.96 21.36 0.36
CA ASP A 117 3.70 22.74 0.80
C ASP A 117 4.76 23.21 1.81
N ASP A 118 6.04 23.04 1.45
CA ASP A 118 7.19 23.42 2.30
C ASP A 118 7.70 24.84 2.06
N HIS A 119 7.28 25.49 0.96
CA HIS A 119 7.83 26.77 0.52
C HIS A 119 7.20 27.98 1.23
N CYS A 120 6.03 27.80 1.84
CA CYS A 120 5.29 28.84 2.55
C CYS A 120 4.95 28.39 3.96
N VAL A 121 5.17 29.28 4.94
CA VAL A 121 4.80 29.03 6.33
C VAL A 121 3.38 29.54 6.53
N ASP A 122 2.59 28.79 7.30
CA ASP A 122 1.21 29.17 7.63
C ASP A 122 0.32 29.35 6.38
N ASP A 123 0.55 28.54 5.34
CA ASP A 123 -0.24 28.54 4.12
C ASP A 123 -1.52 27.71 4.26
N PHE A 124 -2.42 28.19 5.12
CA PHE A 124 -3.70 27.52 5.38
C PHE A 124 -4.61 27.44 4.14
N GLU A 125 -4.33 28.20 3.08
CA GLU A 125 -5.08 28.17 1.82
C GLU A 125 -4.43 27.27 0.77
N LEU A 126 -3.25 26.68 1.04
CA LEU A 126 -2.48 25.82 0.14
C LEU A 126 -2.19 26.49 -1.21
N LYS A 127 -1.87 27.79 -1.19
CA LYS A 127 -1.46 28.57 -2.38
C LYS A 127 -0.11 28.16 -2.94
N CYS A 128 0.78 27.67 -2.08
CA CYS A 128 2.13 27.23 -2.41
C CYS A 128 2.22 25.72 -2.58
N PHE A 129 1.08 25.01 -2.56
CA PHE A 129 1.05 23.58 -2.84
C PHE A 129 1.57 23.31 -4.26
N GLU A 130 2.62 22.50 -4.37
CA GLU A 130 3.22 22.07 -5.62
C GLU A 130 3.71 20.62 -5.52
N LEU A 131 3.43 19.83 -6.56
CA LEU A 131 4.00 18.49 -6.67
C LEU A 131 5.52 18.57 -6.83
N ALA A 132 6.24 17.75 -6.07
CA ALA A 132 7.70 17.75 -6.10
C ALA A 132 8.27 17.25 -7.44
N PRO A 133 9.55 17.55 -7.76
CA PRO A 133 10.23 16.97 -8.91
C PRO A 133 10.22 15.44 -8.94
N GLU A 134 10.25 14.79 -7.76
CA GLU A 134 10.09 13.35 -7.59
C GLU A 134 8.76 12.83 -8.17
N ASP A 135 7.69 13.61 -8.08
CA ASP A 135 6.40 13.29 -8.69
C ASP A 135 6.43 13.58 -10.19
N THR A 136 6.70 14.84 -10.56
CA THR A 136 6.49 15.35 -11.92
C THR A 136 7.51 14.86 -12.93
N LYS A 137 8.75 14.60 -12.51
CA LYS A 137 9.84 14.20 -13.42
C LYS A 137 10.14 12.71 -13.37
N VAL A 138 9.72 12.01 -12.31
CA VAL A 138 10.11 10.62 -12.06
C VAL A 138 8.89 9.71 -11.96
N ARG A 139 8.05 9.88 -10.94
CA ARG A 139 6.98 8.93 -10.66
C ARG A 139 5.82 9.00 -11.67
N ILE A 140 5.29 10.18 -11.98
CA ILE A 140 4.16 10.35 -12.93
C ILE A 140 4.51 9.82 -14.34
N PRO A 141 5.65 10.21 -14.96
CA PRO A 141 6.02 9.67 -16.28
C PRO A 141 6.18 8.14 -16.28
N LEU A 142 6.73 7.58 -15.20
CA LEU A 142 6.93 6.14 -15.08
C LEU A 142 5.59 5.40 -14.86
N LEU A 143 4.65 5.98 -14.11
CA LEU A 143 3.30 5.44 -13.95
C LEU A 143 2.54 5.40 -15.30
N HIS A 144 2.64 6.43 -16.13
CA HIS A 144 2.02 6.39 -17.46
C HIS A 144 2.56 5.24 -18.34
N ARG A 145 3.86 4.92 -18.23
CA ARG A 145 4.43 3.74 -18.89
C ARG A 145 3.84 2.44 -18.34
N ILE A 146 3.64 2.34 -17.03
CA ILE A 146 2.99 1.20 -16.39
C ILE A 146 1.54 1.06 -16.87
N MET A 147 0.78 2.15 -16.90
CA MET A 147 -0.61 2.17 -17.39
C MET A 147 -0.73 1.76 -18.87
N ALA A 148 0.28 2.05 -19.69
CA ALA A 148 0.32 1.61 -21.08
C ALA A 148 0.66 0.12 -21.24
N ILE A 149 1.29 -0.51 -20.24
CA ILE A 149 1.66 -1.93 -20.25
C ILE A 149 0.53 -2.80 -19.68
N THR A 150 -0.16 -2.33 -18.64
CA THR A 150 -1.17 -3.12 -17.95
C THR A 150 -2.41 -3.36 -18.80
N LYS A 151 -2.96 -4.58 -18.73
CA LYS A 151 -4.27 -4.93 -19.28
C LYS A 151 -5.37 -4.91 -18.24
N ARG A 152 -5.01 -5.11 -16.96
CA ARG A 152 -5.94 -5.06 -15.84
C ARG A 152 -6.08 -3.62 -15.35
N PRO A 153 -7.28 -3.20 -14.91
CA PRO A 153 -7.47 -1.91 -14.27
C PRO A 153 -6.53 -1.76 -13.07
N LEU A 154 -5.67 -0.74 -13.13
CA LEU A 154 -4.69 -0.44 -12.10
C LEU A 154 -5.33 0.43 -11.01
N SER A 155 -5.31 -0.02 -9.76
CA SER A 155 -5.80 0.72 -8.60
C SER A 155 -4.63 1.36 -7.85
N LEU A 156 -4.75 2.63 -7.48
CA LEU A 156 -3.75 3.35 -6.69
C LEU A 156 -4.25 3.61 -5.27
N VAL A 157 -3.38 3.41 -4.28
CA VAL A 157 -3.63 3.71 -2.86
C VAL A 157 -2.65 4.79 -2.41
N GLY A 158 -3.12 6.01 -2.17
CA GLY A 158 -2.29 7.09 -1.63
C GLY A 158 -2.14 6.98 -0.11
N SER A 159 -0.94 7.17 0.42
CA SER A 159 -0.69 7.21 1.87
C SER A 159 0.34 8.28 2.19
N PRO A 160 0.06 9.24 3.10
CA PRO A 160 1.06 10.21 3.54
C PRO A 160 1.84 9.69 4.74
N TRP A 161 3.15 9.95 4.73
CA TRP A 161 4.01 9.71 5.88
C TRP A 161 4.02 10.91 6.81
N THR A 162 4.04 12.12 6.26
CA THR A 162 4.19 13.34 7.03
C THR A 162 3.44 14.50 6.41
N SER A 163 3.14 15.51 7.21
CA SER A 163 2.52 16.76 6.78
C SER A 163 3.60 17.84 6.57
N PRO A 164 3.29 18.95 5.88
CA PRO A 164 4.18 20.11 5.82
C PRO A 164 4.75 20.50 7.19
N ALA A 165 6.02 20.90 7.22
CA ALA A 165 6.72 21.20 8.47
C ALA A 165 5.96 22.18 9.36
N TRP A 166 5.38 23.23 8.77
CA TRP A 166 4.68 24.28 9.50
C TRP A 166 3.35 23.81 10.13
N LEU A 167 2.76 22.70 9.67
CA LEU A 167 1.60 22.06 10.31
C LEU A 167 1.98 21.20 11.53
N ARG A 168 3.25 20.88 11.73
CA ARG A 168 3.72 19.90 12.73
C ARG A 168 4.32 20.58 13.95
N VAL A 169 4.13 19.99 15.12
CA VAL A 169 4.62 20.55 16.40
C VAL A 169 6.15 20.74 16.40
N ASN A 170 6.89 19.84 15.75
CA ASN A 170 8.35 19.92 15.68
C ASN A 170 8.88 20.87 14.58
N ASN A 171 7.99 21.50 13.79
CA ASN A 171 8.34 22.35 12.65
C ASN A 171 9.34 21.71 11.66
N ARG A 172 9.26 20.38 11.44
CA ARG A 172 10.11 19.64 10.50
C ARG A 172 9.25 18.71 9.67
N VAL A 173 9.63 18.44 8.43
CA VAL A 173 8.98 17.39 7.61
C VAL A 173 9.32 16.00 8.14
N TYR A 174 10.49 15.83 8.77
CA TYR A 174 10.97 14.54 9.27
C TYR A 174 10.89 14.44 10.78
N GLY A 175 11.18 13.23 11.25
CA GLY A 175 11.12 12.86 12.64
C GLY A 175 9.70 12.75 13.15
N GLN A 176 9.58 12.17 14.32
CA GLN A 176 8.29 11.83 14.89
C GLN A 176 7.61 13.08 15.45
N SER A 177 6.38 13.35 15.01
CA SER A 177 5.62 14.51 15.47
C SER A 177 4.12 14.29 15.27
N ARG A 178 3.32 15.30 15.59
CA ARG A 178 1.88 15.35 15.32
C ARG A 178 1.51 16.68 14.71
N ILE A 179 0.33 16.75 14.10
CA ILE A 179 -0.25 17.99 13.62
C ILE A 179 -0.56 18.89 14.83
N LYS A 180 -0.34 20.20 14.67
CA LYS A 180 -0.67 21.23 15.66
C LYS A 180 -2.18 21.26 15.92
N GLY A 181 -2.54 21.66 17.14
CA GLY A 181 -3.94 21.81 17.52
C GLY A 181 -4.72 20.49 17.58
N ASN A 182 -6.00 20.51 17.22
CA ASN A 182 -6.94 19.39 17.37
C ASN A 182 -7.91 19.28 16.18
N PRO A 183 -8.48 18.09 15.90
CA PRO A 183 -9.47 17.91 14.84
C PRO A 183 -10.63 18.92 14.86
N GLY A 184 -10.96 19.47 13.69
CA GLY A 184 -11.94 20.54 13.48
C GLY A 184 -11.35 21.95 13.41
N ASP A 185 -10.06 22.13 13.75
CA ASP A 185 -9.39 23.43 13.69
C ASP A 185 -8.78 23.74 12.31
N ARG A 186 -8.13 24.91 12.19
CA ARG A 186 -7.52 25.33 10.92
C ARG A 186 -6.38 24.42 10.46
N TYR A 187 -5.64 23.78 11.37
CA TYR A 187 -4.52 22.91 11.02
C TYR A 187 -5.03 21.61 10.42
N HIS A 188 -5.99 20.96 11.07
CA HIS A 188 -6.56 19.70 10.59
C HIS A 188 -7.41 19.89 9.33
N LYS A 189 -8.17 20.99 9.23
CA LYS A 189 -8.87 21.34 7.99
C LYS A 189 -7.91 21.58 6.83
N THR A 190 -6.75 22.19 7.08
CA THR A 190 -5.72 22.35 6.04
C THR A 190 -5.14 21.00 5.65
N TRP A 191 -4.85 20.14 6.63
CA TRP A 191 -4.37 18.79 6.33
C TRP A 191 -5.37 17.98 5.50
N ALA A 192 -6.66 18.04 5.82
CA ALA A 192 -7.70 17.43 4.99
C ALA A 192 -7.72 18.00 3.56
N ARG A 193 -7.63 19.34 3.40
CA ARG A 193 -7.53 19.98 2.07
C ARG A 193 -6.27 19.58 1.31
N TYR A 194 -5.17 19.27 2.00
CA TYR A 194 -3.93 18.81 1.39
C TYR A 194 -4.13 17.47 0.66
N PHE A 195 -4.91 16.54 1.22
CA PHE A 195 -5.31 15.32 0.50
C PHE A 195 -6.11 15.63 -0.76
N ILE A 196 -7.09 16.53 -0.66
CA ILE A 196 -7.92 16.90 -1.81
C ILE A 196 -7.07 17.55 -2.89
N ARG A 197 -6.15 18.45 -2.51
CA ARG A 197 -5.24 19.11 -3.44
C ARG A 197 -4.29 18.12 -4.11
N PHE A 198 -3.81 17.12 -3.38
CA PHE A 198 -3.04 16.01 -3.96
C PHE A 198 -3.85 15.28 -5.04
N LEU A 199 -5.10 14.91 -4.76
CA LEU A 199 -5.97 14.26 -5.74
C LEU A 199 -6.23 15.17 -6.95
N ASP A 200 -6.46 16.46 -6.74
CA ASP A 200 -6.64 17.44 -7.82
C ASP A 200 -5.41 17.53 -8.73
N GLU A 201 -4.21 17.67 -8.17
CA GLU A 201 -2.98 17.78 -8.98
C GLU A 201 -2.67 16.49 -9.74
N TYR A 202 -2.95 15.32 -9.17
CA TYR A 202 -2.81 14.05 -9.89
C TYR A 202 -3.88 13.87 -10.98
N ALA A 203 -5.12 14.31 -10.72
CA ALA A 203 -6.18 14.27 -11.72
C ALA A 203 -5.86 15.13 -12.94
N LYS A 204 -5.17 16.27 -12.78
CA LYS A 204 -4.65 17.07 -13.92
C LYS A 204 -3.67 16.30 -14.81
N ASN A 205 -3.05 15.25 -14.27
CA ASN A 205 -2.17 14.34 -14.98
C ASN A 205 -2.89 13.06 -15.44
N ASN A 206 -4.23 13.03 -15.45
CA ASN A 206 -5.05 11.86 -15.78
C ASN A 206 -4.75 10.64 -14.89
N ILE A 207 -4.43 10.88 -13.62
CA ILE A 207 -4.19 9.84 -12.62
C ILE A 207 -5.24 9.97 -11.53
N THR A 208 -5.97 8.88 -11.30
CA THR A 208 -7.01 8.77 -10.27
C THR A 208 -6.62 7.74 -9.22
N PHE A 209 -7.02 7.98 -7.97
CA PHE A 209 -6.78 7.07 -6.87
C PHE A 209 -8.02 6.23 -6.58
N TRP A 210 -7.82 4.95 -6.25
CA TRP A 210 -8.89 4.09 -5.77
C TRP A 210 -9.14 4.31 -4.27
N ALA A 211 -8.08 4.52 -3.50
CA ALA A 211 -8.17 4.76 -2.07
C ALA A 211 -7.10 5.72 -1.55
N LEU A 212 -7.37 6.30 -0.38
CA LEU A 212 -6.42 7.00 0.47
C LEU A 212 -6.36 6.32 1.83
N SER A 213 -5.18 6.16 2.42
CA SER A 213 -5.08 5.95 3.86
C SER A 213 -4.98 7.29 4.58
N SER A 214 -5.60 7.36 5.76
CA SER A 214 -5.62 8.60 6.55
C SER A 214 -4.24 9.01 7.09
N GLN A 215 -3.30 8.07 7.22
CA GLN A 215 -1.93 8.28 7.66
C GLN A 215 -1.16 6.95 7.57
N ASN A 216 0.07 6.94 7.05
CA ASN A 216 0.99 5.80 7.19
C ASN A 216 1.44 5.65 8.65
N GLU A 217 1.27 4.44 9.21
CA GLU A 217 1.74 4.02 10.52
C GLU A 217 1.58 5.07 11.63
N PRO A 218 0.35 5.55 11.89
CA PRO A 218 0.04 6.63 12.82
C PRO A 218 0.56 6.39 14.24
N ASN A 219 0.91 5.15 14.60
CA ASN A 219 1.35 4.79 15.94
C ASN A 219 2.76 4.15 15.95
N SER A 220 3.48 4.17 14.84
CA SER A 220 4.90 3.73 14.75
C SER A 220 5.80 4.41 15.78
N PHE A 221 5.46 5.63 16.20
CA PHE A 221 6.13 6.37 17.28
C PHE A 221 6.32 5.54 18.56
N LEU A 222 5.32 4.74 18.94
CA LEU A 222 5.38 3.93 20.16
C LEU A 222 6.16 2.62 20.00
N LEU A 223 6.40 2.19 18.77
CA LEU A 223 6.98 0.89 18.44
C LEU A 223 8.43 0.98 17.96
N MET A 224 8.88 2.15 17.51
CA MET A 224 10.19 2.34 16.89
C MET A 224 10.88 3.61 17.40
N CYS A 225 12.09 3.47 17.94
CA CYS A 225 12.96 4.59 18.31
C CYS A 225 13.80 5.06 17.11
N ILE A 226 13.15 5.60 16.07
CA ILE A 226 13.84 6.15 14.89
C ILE A 226 13.62 7.66 14.86
N GLU A 227 14.65 8.43 15.24
CA GLU A 227 14.57 9.89 15.39
C GLU A 227 14.10 10.62 14.12
N ASN A 228 14.44 10.11 12.94
CA ASN A 228 14.17 10.76 11.65
C ASN A 228 13.03 10.12 10.85
N PHE A 229 12.24 9.21 11.43
CA PHE A 229 11.14 8.59 10.69
C PHE A 229 10.00 9.60 10.43
N PRO A 230 9.58 9.84 9.17
CA PRO A 230 8.53 10.80 8.87
C PRO A 230 7.17 10.19 9.24
N VAL A 231 6.58 10.64 10.36
CA VAL A 231 5.27 10.18 10.83
C VAL A 231 4.46 11.31 11.46
N ASN A 232 3.20 11.50 11.06
CA ASN A 232 2.25 12.20 11.92
C ASN A 232 1.59 11.20 12.85
N PHE A 233 1.78 11.38 14.16
CA PHE A 233 1.15 10.56 15.17
C PHE A 233 -0.35 10.83 15.25
N PHE A 234 -1.14 9.75 15.29
CA PHE A 234 -2.54 9.77 15.67
C PHE A 234 -2.77 8.69 16.71
N SER A 235 -3.51 9.00 17.78
CA SER A 235 -4.22 7.97 18.52
C SER A 235 -5.45 7.50 17.71
N PRO A 236 -6.05 6.34 18.01
CA PRO A 236 -7.27 5.93 17.30
C PRO A 236 -8.41 6.95 17.47
N GLN A 237 -8.54 7.60 18.63
CA GLN A 237 -9.55 8.64 18.85
C GLN A 237 -9.24 9.91 18.05
N HIS A 238 -7.95 10.27 17.91
CA HIS A 238 -7.56 11.40 17.07
C HIS A 238 -7.85 11.12 15.60
N GLN A 239 -7.54 9.91 15.11
CA GLN A 239 -7.87 9.50 13.74
C GLN A 239 -9.39 9.53 13.51
N ARG A 240 -10.18 8.98 14.44
CA ARG A 240 -11.66 9.06 14.39
C ARG A 240 -12.14 10.52 14.27
N ASP A 241 -11.68 11.39 15.17
CA ASP A 241 -12.15 12.77 15.22
C ASP A 241 -11.70 13.58 14.00
N PHE A 242 -10.51 13.31 13.46
CA PHE A 242 -10.02 13.88 12.20
C PHE A 242 -10.87 13.45 11.01
N ILE A 243 -11.28 12.17 10.96
CA ILE A 243 -12.18 11.67 9.91
C ILE A 243 -13.54 12.36 10.01
N ILE A 244 -14.12 12.43 11.21
CA ILE A 244 -15.46 13.01 11.43
C ILE A 244 -15.48 14.51 11.10
N LYS A 245 -14.48 15.26 11.57
CA LYS A 245 -14.54 16.73 11.56
C LYS A 245 -13.89 17.36 10.33
N ASP A 246 -12.96 16.66 9.68
CA ASP A 246 -12.09 17.23 8.67
C ASP A 246 -12.04 16.39 7.38
N LEU A 247 -11.39 15.21 7.39
CA LEU A 247 -11.06 14.47 6.17
C LEU A 247 -12.29 13.86 5.49
N GLY A 248 -13.20 13.24 6.24
CA GLY A 248 -14.41 12.63 5.71
C GLY A 248 -15.30 13.66 4.99
N PRO A 249 -15.72 14.75 5.66
CA PRO A 249 -16.48 15.82 5.04
C PRO A 249 -15.76 16.48 3.86
N ALA A 250 -14.44 16.71 3.95
CA ALA A 250 -13.68 17.32 2.85
C ALA A 250 -13.64 16.44 1.61
N LEU A 251 -13.45 15.12 1.77
CA LEU A 251 -13.44 14.16 0.66
C LEU A 251 -14.83 14.04 0.03
N ALA A 252 -15.87 13.88 0.85
CA ALA A 252 -17.26 13.77 0.39
C ALA A 252 -17.76 15.03 -0.34
N ALA A 253 -17.28 16.22 0.02
CA ALA A 253 -17.63 17.48 -0.63
C ALA A 253 -16.79 17.79 -1.88
N SER A 254 -15.72 17.03 -2.14
CA SER A 254 -14.85 17.21 -3.30
C SER A 254 -15.38 16.47 -4.53
N CYS A 255 -14.76 16.70 -5.70
CA CYS A 255 -15.01 15.89 -6.89
C CYS A 255 -14.43 14.46 -6.82
N HIS A 256 -13.79 14.10 -5.71
CA HIS A 256 -13.18 12.79 -5.47
C HIS A 256 -13.95 11.97 -4.41
N SER A 257 -15.26 12.20 -4.27
CA SER A 257 -16.12 11.55 -3.27
C SER A 257 -16.15 10.01 -3.38
N ASP A 258 -15.81 9.46 -4.55
CA ASP A 258 -15.77 8.01 -4.80
C ASP A 258 -14.47 7.35 -4.33
N VAL A 259 -13.48 8.12 -3.90
CA VAL A 259 -12.21 7.58 -3.38
C VAL A 259 -12.44 6.97 -2.00
N HIS A 260 -12.06 5.71 -1.84
CA HIS A 260 -12.21 5.01 -0.57
C HIS A 260 -11.26 5.54 0.50
N LEU A 261 -11.74 5.64 1.75
CA LEU A 261 -10.91 6.01 2.88
C LEU A 261 -10.54 4.78 3.72
N ILE A 262 -9.23 4.61 3.93
CA ILE A 262 -8.63 3.53 4.70
C ILE A 262 -8.12 4.07 6.04
N ILE A 263 -8.48 3.38 7.13
CA ILE A 263 -8.01 3.68 8.49
C ILE A 263 -6.87 2.74 8.89
N LEU A 264 -6.29 2.98 10.07
CA LEU A 264 -5.13 2.25 10.59
C LEU A 264 -3.87 2.44 9.72
N ASP A 265 -3.71 1.68 8.63
CA ASP A 265 -2.49 1.62 7.78
C ASP A 265 -1.22 1.40 8.61
N ASP A 266 -1.31 0.41 9.51
CA ASP A 266 -0.31 0.06 10.53
C ASP A 266 -0.45 -1.42 10.93
N GLN A 267 0.30 -1.85 11.93
CA GLN A 267 0.41 -3.25 12.34
C GLN A 267 -0.91 -3.86 12.80
N ARG A 268 -1.15 -5.13 12.44
CA ARG A 268 -2.36 -5.85 12.88
C ARG A 268 -2.50 -6.02 14.39
N CYS A 269 -1.44 -5.86 15.18
CA CYS A 269 -1.51 -5.93 16.64
C CYS A 269 -2.34 -4.80 17.27
N GLN A 270 -2.67 -3.76 16.51
CA GLN A 270 -3.55 -2.69 16.94
C GLN A 270 -5.05 -3.05 16.77
N LEU A 271 -5.33 -4.17 16.09
CA LEU A 271 -6.68 -4.70 15.91
C LEU A 271 -7.05 -5.70 17.01
N PRO A 272 -8.34 -5.80 17.39
CA PRO A 272 -9.48 -5.02 16.87
C PRO A 272 -9.64 -3.64 17.53
N ASN A 273 -8.81 -3.28 18.51
CA ASN A 273 -9.01 -2.07 19.32
C ASN A 273 -9.11 -0.79 18.46
N TRP A 274 -8.24 -0.63 17.47
CA TRP A 274 -8.27 0.54 16.59
C TRP A 274 -9.59 0.65 15.81
N ALA A 275 -10.07 -0.49 15.28
CA ALA A 275 -11.36 -0.56 14.60
C ALA A 275 -12.51 -0.18 15.56
N ASN A 276 -12.52 -0.73 16.78
CA ASN A 276 -13.53 -0.41 17.80
C ASN A 276 -13.61 1.09 18.10
N GLN A 277 -12.46 1.76 18.15
CA GLN A 277 -12.40 3.18 18.47
C GLN A 277 -12.76 4.09 17.29
N VAL A 278 -12.50 3.66 16.06
CA VAL A 278 -12.76 4.46 14.86
C VAL A 278 -14.11 4.10 14.24
N ILE A 279 -14.26 2.90 13.67
CA ILE A 279 -15.49 2.48 12.98
C ILE A 279 -16.57 1.96 13.92
N GLY A 280 -16.26 1.71 15.20
CA GLY A 280 -17.30 1.56 16.23
C GLY A 280 -18.12 2.84 16.46
N ASN A 281 -17.64 4.00 15.97
CA ASN A 281 -18.43 5.23 15.91
C ASN A 281 -19.11 5.37 14.55
N SER A 282 -20.44 5.41 14.52
CA SER A 282 -21.23 5.45 13.28
C SER A 282 -20.96 6.69 12.39
N THR A 283 -20.57 7.82 12.98
CA THR A 283 -20.26 9.04 12.19
C THR A 283 -18.93 8.90 11.46
N ALA A 284 -17.91 8.32 12.09
CA ALA A 284 -16.66 8.00 11.40
C ALA A 284 -16.86 6.87 10.39
N ALA A 285 -17.59 5.82 10.78
CA ALA A 285 -17.89 4.65 9.94
C ALA A 285 -18.51 5.03 8.59
N ALA A 286 -19.37 6.06 8.55
CA ALA A 286 -19.99 6.54 7.32
C ALA A 286 -19.00 7.06 6.25
N TYR A 287 -17.78 7.42 6.65
CA TYR A 287 -16.73 7.88 5.73
C TYR A 287 -15.66 6.82 5.44
N VAL A 288 -15.63 5.72 6.20
CA VAL A 288 -14.57 4.72 6.11
C VAL A 288 -15.01 3.56 5.24
N SER A 289 -14.14 3.08 4.35
CA SER A 289 -14.41 1.92 3.51
C SER A 289 -13.67 0.65 3.96
N GLY A 290 -12.51 0.81 4.62
CA GLY A 290 -11.71 -0.34 5.03
C GLY A 290 -10.53 0.00 5.94
N ILE A 291 -9.75 -1.03 6.25
CA ILE A 291 -8.65 -1.01 7.22
C ILE A 291 -7.36 -1.47 6.54
N GLY A 292 -6.33 -0.63 6.60
CA GLY A 292 -5.00 -0.91 6.08
C GLY A 292 -4.15 -1.61 7.13
N ILE A 293 -3.43 -2.65 6.74
CA ILE A 293 -2.68 -3.53 7.64
C ILE A 293 -1.24 -3.71 7.16
N HIS A 294 -0.30 -3.61 8.10
CA HIS A 294 1.12 -3.89 7.90
C HIS A 294 1.53 -5.19 8.61
N TRP A 295 2.57 -5.86 8.10
CA TRP A 295 2.89 -7.24 8.46
C TRP A 295 4.02 -7.43 9.50
N TYR A 296 4.65 -6.35 9.97
CA TYR A 296 6.00 -6.42 10.56
C TYR A 296 6.06 -7.17 11.89
N PHE A 297 4.94 -7.27 12.59
CA PHE A 297 4.79 -8.02 13.85
C PHE A 297 3.94 -9.29 13.71
N ASP A 298 3.72 -9.77 12.49
CA ASP A 298 2.85 -10.92 12.22
C ASP A 298 3.36 -12.23 12.86
N SER A 299 4.68 -12.35 13.06
CA SER A 299 5.29 -13.53 13.70
C SER A 299 4.85 -13.75 15.15
N VAL A 300 4.47 -12.67 15.84
CA VAL A 300 4.06 -12.68 17.26
C VAL A 300 2.60 -12.27 17.47
N THR A 301 1.91 -11.88 16.39
CA THR A 301 0.53 -11.41 16.44
C THR A 301 -0.37 -12.36 15.67
N PRO A 302 -1.11 -13.30 16.28
CA PRO A 302 -1.94 -14.25 15.54
C PRO A 302 -3.06 -13.57 14.74
N ALA A 303 -3.27 -14.01 13.49
CA ALA A 303 -4.33 -13.47 12.61
C ALA A 303 -5.74 -13.70 13.20
N GLY A 304 -5.98 -14.88 13.80
CA GLY A 304 -7.30 -15.22 14.36
C GLY A 304 -7.74 -14.33 15.52
N LEU A 305 -6.81 -13.73 16.27
CA LEU A 305 -7.12 -12.82 17.37
C LEU A 305 -7.22 -11.35 16.92
N THR A 306 -6.90 -11.06 15.65
CA THR A 306 -6.79 -9.71 15.12
C THR A 306 -7.69 -9.54 13.90
N LEU A 307 -7.32 -10.13 12.77
CA LEU A 307 -8.04 -10.04 11.50
C LEU A 307 -9.42 -10.70 11.59
N ASP A 308 -9.50 -11.94 12.08
CA ASP A 308 -10.77 -12.67 12.12
C ASP A 308 -11.75 -11.97 13.07
N VAL A 309 -11.30 -11.60 14.27
CA VAL A 309 -12.13 -10.86 15.23
C VAL A 309 -12.60 -9.52 14.64
N THR A 310 -11.71 -8.79 13.96
CA THR A 310 -12.09 -7.51 13.33
C THR A 310 -13.12 -7.70 12.23
N HIS A 311 -12.95 -8.70 11.36
CA HIS A 311 -13.91 -9.01 10.31
C HIS A 311 -15.27 -9.46 10.88
N HIS A 312 -15.27 -10.26 11.96
CA HIS A 312 -16.52 -10.64 12.63
C HIS A 312 -17.27 -9.45 13.24
N LEU A 313 -16.55 -8.48 13.81
CA LEU A 313 -17.15 -7.27 14.40
C LEU A 313 -17.58 -6.26 13.33
N TYR A 314 -16.86 -6.18 12.21
CA TYR A 314 -17.02 -5.16 11.18
C TYR A 314 -16.98 -5.78 9.76
N PRO A 315 -17.94 -6.65 9.41
CA PRO A 315 -17.87 -7.44 8.17
C PRO A 315 -17.98 -6.61 6.89
N ASP A 316 -18.61 -5.43 6.96
CA ASP A 316 -18.83 -4.54 5.82
C ASP A 316 -17.59 -3.70 5.44
N PHE A 317 -16.53 -3.74 6.25
CA PHE A 317 -15.29 -2.98 6.04
C PHE A 317 -14.19 -3.93 5.54
N PHE A 318 -13.62 -3.64 4.37
CA PHE A 318 -12.57 -4.51 3.83
C PHE A 318 -11.29 -4.44 4.66
N LEU A 319 -10.57 -5.56 4.75
CA LEU A 319 -9.21 -5.63 5.28
C LEU A 319 -8.22 -5.70 4.11
N LEU A 320 -7.24 -4.81 4.09
CA LEU A 320 -6.23 -4.77 3.04
C LEU A 320 -4.84 -4.71 3.65
N TYR A 321 -3.99 -5.69 3.32
CA TYR A 321 -2.56 -5.56 3.59
C TYR A 321 -1.98 -4.53 2.61
N THR A 322 -1.67 -3.35 3.12
CA THR A 322 -1.15 -2.20 2.36
C THR A 322 0.37 -2.20 2.30
N GLU A 323 1.05 -2.84 3.25
CA GLU A 323 2.52 -2.91 3.27
C GLU A 323 3.06 -4.22 3.87
N ALA A 324 4.11 -4.74 3.22
CA ALA A 324 4.87 -5.89 3.68
C ALA A 324 6.31 -5.79 3.16
N CYS A 325 7.32 -5.88 4.04
CA CYS A 325 8.72 -6.02 3.61
C CYS A 325 9.58 -6.89 4.55
N ASN A 326 10.56 -7.60 3.96
CA ASN A 326 11.57 -8.35 4.72
C ASN A 326 12.81 -7.47 4.96
N GLY A 327 13.62 -7.81 5.97
CA GLY A 327 14.89 -7.12 6.21
C GLY A 327 14.76 -5.72 6.84
N PHE A 328 13.61 -5.45 7.46
CA PHE A 328 13.31 -4.16 8.10
C PHE A 328 14.09 -3.97 9.41
N LEU A 329 14.36 -5.05 10.17
CA LEU A 329 15.09 -4.98 11.43
C LEU A 329 16.52 -4.47 11.23
N HIS A 330 17.05 -3.69 12.16
CA HIS A 330 18.34 -3.02 11.99
C HIS A 330 19.52 -4.00 11.87
N TRP A 331 19.42 -5.18 12.49
CA TRP A 331 20.43 -6.26 12.41
C TRP A 331 20.24 -7.20 11.23
N ASP A 332 19.14 -7.07 10.47
CA ASP A 332 18.93 -7.92 9.30
C ASP A 332 19.80 -7.50 8.12
N VAL A 333 20.26 -8.49 7.37
CA VAL A 333 20.80 -8.28 6.01
C VAL A 333 19.71 -7.63 5.16
N LYS A 334 19.92 -6.39 4.69
CA LYS A 334 18.87 -5.67 3.95
C LYS A 334 18.48 -6.37 2.66
N VAL A 335 19.47 -6.78 1.86
CA VAL A 335 19.26 -7.52 0.61
C VAL A 335 19.95 -8.88 0.68
N ALA A 336 19.16 -9.96 0.71
CA ALA A 336 19.65 -11.35 0.69
C ALA A 336 19.30 -11.98 -0.66
N LEU A 337 20.19 -11.82 -1.65
CA LEU A 337 19.95 -12.26 -3.03
C LEU A 337 19.64 -13.77 -3.10
N GLY A 338 18.45 -14.10 -3.61
CA GLY A 338 18.03 -15.48 -3.82
C GLY A 338 17.64 -16.24 -2.56
N SER A 339 17.27 -15.54 -1.47
CA SER A 339 16.74 -16.13 -0.25
C SER A 339 15.36 -16.78 -0.49
N TRP A 340 15.33 -18.11 -0.53
CA TRP A 340 14.10 -18.90 -0.62
C TRP A 340 13.18 -18.70 0.59
N GLU A 341 13.78 -18.51 1.76
CA GLU A 341 13.06 -18.27 3.02
C GLU A 341 12.23 -16.98 2.96
N ARG A 342 12.81 -15.88 2.48
CA ARG A 342 12.08 -14.61 2.29
C ARG A 342 10.94 -14.74 1.28
N GLY A 343 11.15 -15.48 0.19
CA GLY A 343 10.08 -15.79 -0.77
C GLY A 343 8.94 -16.60 -0.14
N THR A 344 9.28 -17.60 0.67
CA THR A 344 8.32 -18.42 1.43
C THR A 344 7.59 -17.59 2.48
N HIS A 345 8.23 -16.59 3.08
CA HIS A 345 7.59 -15.70 4.05
C HIS A 345 6.47 -14.88 3.40
N TYR A 346 6.70 -14.30 2.20
CA TYR A 346 5.65 -13.63 1.43
C TYR A 346 4.47 -14.56 1.12
N SER A 347 4.71 -15.74 0.54
CA SER A 347 3.62 -16.63 0.15
C SER A 347 2.83 -17.16 1.35
N ARG A 348 3.50 -17.49 2.46
CA ARG A 348 2.84 -17.90 3.71
C ARG A 348 1.97 -16.79 4.28
N ASN A 349 2.44 -15.54 4.26
CA ASN A 349 1.65 -14.42 4.76
C ASN A 349 0.38 -14.24 3.90
N ILE A 350 0.53 -14.20 2.58
CA ILE A 350 -0.59 -14.10 1.63
C ILE A 350 -1.64 -15.19 1.85
N LEU A 351 -1.21 -16.45 2.09
CA LEU A 351 -2.12 -17.57 2.33
C LEU A 351 -2.80 -17.51 3.71
N LYS A 352 -2.06 -17.15 4.77
CA LYS A 352 -2.61 -17.04 6.13
C LYS A 352 -3.65 -15.94 6.28
N VAL A 353 -3.51 -14.84 5.53
CA VAL A 353 -4.47 -13.72 5.51
C VAL A 353 -5.76 -14.08 4.77
N ARG A 354 -5.81 -15.24 4.10
CA ARG A 354 -6.94 -15.68 3.25
C ARG A 354 -7.66 -16.94 3.72
N GLY A 355 -7.16 -17.60 4.76
CA GLY A 355 -7.73 -18.86 5.23
C GLY A 355 -8.89 -18.64 6.21
N PRO A 356 -9.87 -19.54 6.30
CA PRO A 356 -10.75 -19.62 7.45
C PRO A 356 -9.92 -19.83 8.73
N PRO A 357 -10.41 -19.44 9.92
CA PRO A 357 -9.85 -19.93 11.17
C PRO A 357 -9.84 -21.47 11.12
N GLY A 358 -8.64 -22.05 11.22
CA GLY A 358 -8.44 -23.50 11.20
C GLY A 358 -8.88 -24.18 12.49
#